data_AF-A0A4Q3XYJ5-F1
#
_entry.id   AF-A0A4Q3XYJ5-F1
#
_cell.length_a   1.000
_cell.length_b   1.000
_cell.length_c   1.000
_cell.angle_alpha   90.00
_cell.angle_beta   90.00
_cell.angle_gamma   90.00
#
_symmetry.space_group_name_H-M   'P 1'
#
loop_
_entity.id
_entity.type
_entity.pdbx_description
1 polymer ?
#
loop_
_entity_poly.entity_id
_entity_poly.type
_entity_poly.pdbx_seq_one_letter_code
_entity_poly.pdbx_strand_id
1 'polypeptide(L)'
;MLTLKRDISTDAVRPMSIFSGSMNDALSSSLESWQHLPYRRPEHGYSFSQVLFKAIGLPGSISDGASNIMMHQVLRLLYVDQLTPVQRIFRVGNFDTWQTRQLIGDLLLGIGGYDLFDKQIALRATEQKYKEAVTAFKSLVAIASSYGENTLVEHINAVMVQMNEERAGLLSSIEALTAATDDVPDQERVKAIRSRNAREYGQARRTVATLESEIET
;
A
#
# COMPACT_ATOMS: atom_id res chain seq x y z
N MET A 1 -26.56 21.44 -7.00
CA MET A 1 -27.62 20.47 -6.62
C MET A 1 -27.06 19.07 -6.83
N LEU A 2 -27.34 18.13 -5.94
CA LEU A 2 -26.87 16.75 -6.04
C LEU A 2 -28.07 15.79 -6.07
N THR A 3 -27.98 14.76 -6.89
CA THR A 3 -28.93 13.64 -6.93
C THR A 3 -28.22 12.37 -6.48
N LEU A 4 -28.83 11.64 -5.55
CA LEU A 4 -28.24 10.45 -4.93
C LEU A 4 -29.01 9.20 -5.35
N LYS A 5 -28.29 8.14 -5.70
CA LYS A 5 -28.83 6.81 -5.99
C LYS A 5 -28.13 5.79 -5.12
N ARG A 6 -28.91 4.93 -4.46
CA ARG A 6 -28.41 3.82 -3.66
C ARG A 6 -29.28 2.59 -3.88
N ASP A 7 -28.65 1.45 -4.10
CA ASP A 7 -29.36 0.18 -4.23
C ASP A 7 -29.81 -0.33 -2.85
N ILE A 8 -31.01 -0.90 -2.80
CA ILE A 8 -31.57 -1.45 -1.56
C ILE A 8 -31.04 -2.87 -1.39
N SER A 9 -30.30 -3.11 -0.32
CA SER A 9 -29.70 -4.41 -0.02
C SER A 9 -29.43 -4.54 1.48
N THR A 10 -29.26 -5.77 1.95
CA THR A 10 -28.89 -6.11 3.34
C THR A 10 -27.43 -5.83 3.67
N ASP A 11 -26.58 -5.58 2.67
CA ASP A 11 -25.14 -5.37 2.88
C ASP A 11 -24.85 -4.02 3.54
N ALA A 12 -24.05 -4.05 4.61
CA ALA A 12 -23.79 -2.87 5.44
C ALA A 12 -22.83 -1.85 4.79
N VAL A 13 -22.01 -2.25 3.82
CA VAL A 13 -20.89 -1.46 3.28
C VAL A 13 -21.12 -1.13 1.80
N ARG A 14 -22.34 -0.71 1.47
CA ARG A 14 -22.72 -0.44 0.07
C ARG A 14 -22.19 0.91 -0.44
N PRO A 15 -21.68 0.95 -1.69
CA PRO A 15 -21.35 2.20 -2.35
C PRO A 15 -22.61 3.03 -2.66
N MET A 16 -22.40 4.30 -2.99
CA MET A 16 -23.46 5.23 -3.39
C MET A 16 -23.08 5.85 -4.73
N SER A 17 -24.07 6.04 -5.60
CA SER A 17 -23.88 6.75 -6.86
C SER A 17 -24.37 8.18 -6.71
N ILE A 18 -23.55 9.15 -7.11
CA ILE A 18 -23.84 10.57 -6.99
C ILE A 18 -23.80 11.21 -8.38
N PHE A 19 -24.86 11.95 -8.70
CA PHE A 19 -24.95 12.76 -9.91
C PHE A 19 -24.95 14.24 -9.55
N SER A 20 -24.14 15.02 -10.28
CA SER A 20 -24.01 16.47 -10.09
C SER A 20 -25.02 17.21 -10.96
N GLY A 21 -26.24 17.39 -10.44
CA GLY A 21 -27.31 18.08 -11.16
C GLY A 21 -28.70 17.79 -10.57
N SER A 22 -29.74 18.16 -11.33
CA SER A 22 -31.12 17.91 -10.94
C SER A 22 -31.53 16.45 -11.17
N MET A 23 -32.64 16.04 -10.58
CA MET A 23 -33.19 14.70 -10.78
C MET A 23 -33.58 14.46 -12.25
N ASN A 24 -34.12 15.47 -12.93
CA ASN A 24 -34.53 15.36 -14.33
C ASN A 24 -33.32 15.10 -15.23
N ASP A 25 -32.24 15.85 -15.02
CA ASP A 25 -30.98 15.66 -15.75
C ASP A 25 -30.42 14.26 -15.47
N ALA A 26 -30.43 13.84 -14.20
CA ALA A 26 -29.95 12.54 -13.77
C ALA A 26 -30.70 11.37 -14.44
N LEU A 27 -32.02 11.48 -14.59
CA LEU A 27 -32.86 10.48 -15.26
C LEU A 27 -32.62 10.40 -16.78
N SER A 28 -32.28 11.52 -17.41
CA SER A 28 -31.95 11.60 -18.84
C SER A 28 -30.49 11.26 -19.17
N SER A 29 -29.63 11.24 -18.14
CA SER A 29 -28.19 11.06 -18.29
C SER A 29 -27.79 9.60 -18.52
N SER A 30 -26.65 9.42 -19.19
CA SER A 30 -26.00 8.11 -19.30
C SER A 30 -25.46 7.62 -17.95
N LEU A 31 -25.29 6.31 -17.80
CA LEU A 31 -24.70 5.69 -16.60
C LEU A 31 -23.29 6.21 -16.30
N GLU A 32 -22.52 6.62 -17.32
CA GLU A 32 -21.15 7.15 -17.16
C GLU A 32 -21.11 8.51 -16.47
N SER A 33 -22.22 9.26 -16.50
CA SER A 33 -22.33 10.55 -15.84
C SER A 33 -22.48 10.43 -14.31
N TRP A 34 -22.70 9.21 -13.80
CA TRP A 34 -22.82 8.94 -12.38
C TRP A 34 -21.47 8.58 -11.76
N GLN A 35 -21.13 9.23 -10.66
CA GLN A 35 -19.94 8.89 -9.88
C GLN A 35 -20.27 7.78 -8.90
N HIS A 36 -19.68 6.61 -9.09
CA HIS A 36 -19.84 5.48 -8.17
C HIS A 36 -18.79 5.55 -7.06
N LEU A 37 -19.22 5.84 -5.83
CA LEU A 37 -18.33 6.16 -4.71
C LEU A 37 -18.43 5.08 -3.61
N PRO A 38 -17.29 4.57 -3.13
CA PRO A 38 -17.27 3.52 -2.11
C PRO A 38 -17.75 4.03 -0.74
N TYR A 39 -18.19 3.08 0.09
CA TYR A 39 -18.57 3.36 1.48
C TYR A 39 -17.39 3.77 2.34
N ARG A 40 -16.31 2.98 2.30
CA ARG A 40 -15.08 3.29 3.03
C ARG A 40 -14.18 4.18 2.18
N ARG A 41 -13.30 4.92 2.85
CA ARG A 41 -12.26 5.70 2.18
C ARG A 41 -11.32 4.76 1.41
N PRO A 42 -11.20 4.92 0.08
CA PRO A 42 -10.20 4.21 -0.70
C PRO A 42 -8.81 4.85 -0.50
N GLU A 43 -7.74 4.13 -0.85
CA GLU A 43 -6.38 4.69 -0.86
C GLU A 43 -6.23 5.81 -1.89
N HIS A 44 -6.97 5.69 -3.01
CA HIS A 44 -7.03 6.70 -4.07
C HIS A 44 -8.48 7.11 -4.33
N GLY A 45 -8.73 8.42 -4.42
CA GLY A 45 -10.05 8.99 -4.67
C GLY A 45 -10.84 9.27 -3.38
N TYR A 46 -12.16 9.41 -3.52
CA TYR A 46 -13.03 9.84 -2.43
C TYR A 46 -14.10 8.79 -2.12
N SER A 47 -14.45 8.66 -0.84
CA SER A 47 -15.68 8.01 -0.40
C SER A 47 -16.88 8.92 -0.62
N PHE A 48 -18.09 8.35 -0.65
CA PHE A 48 -19.30 9.17 -0.78
C PHE A 48 -19.45 10.17 0.39
N SER A 49 -18.97 9.82 1.60
CA SER A 49 -19.07 10.72 2.75
C SER A 49 -18.25 11.99 2.54
N GLN A 50 -17.05 11.88 1.97
CA GLN A 50 -16.20 13.03 1.66
C GLN A 50 -16.84 13.94 0.61
N VAL A 51 -17.42 13.36 -0.44
CA VAL A 51 -18.11 14.12 -1.49
C VAL A 51 -19.33 14.85 -0.94
N LEU A 52 -20.14 14.19 -0.12
CA LEU A 52 -21.31 14.81 0.49
C LEU A 52 -20.92 15.92 1.46
N PHE A 53 -19.90 15.72 2.30
CA PHE A 53 -19.41 16.76 3.22
C PHE A 53 -18.94 18.01 2.48
N LYS A 54 -18.19 17.83 1.38
CA LYS A 54 -17.80 18.94 0.52
C LYS A 54 -19.01 19.67 -0.06
N ALA A 55 -20.04 18.94 -0.45
CA ALA A 55 -21.24 19.52 -1.04
C ALA A 55 -22.09 20.33 -0.05
N ILE A 56 -22.09 19.97 1.24
CA ILE A 56 -22.78 20.74 2.30
C ILE A 56 -21.90 21.83 2.91
N GLY A 57 -20.71 22.09 2.35
CA GLY A 57 -19.81 23.14 2.80
C GLY A 57 -19.06 22.83 4.10
N LEU A 58 -18.95 21.56 4.49
CA LEU A 58 -18.10 21.18 5.61
C LEU A 58 -16.61 21.32 5.24
N PRO A 59 -15.74 21.64 6.23
CA PRO A 59 -14.35 22.00 6.00
C PRO A 59 -13.55 20.87 5.36
N GLY A 60 -12.54 21.30 4.61
CA GLY A 60 -11.60 20.45 3.90
C GLY A 60 -11.00 19.38 4.81
N SER A 61 -10.58 19.70 6.02
CA SER A 61 -9.94 18.76 6.97
C SER A 61 -10.78 17.54 7.36
N ILE A 62 -12.11 17.68 7.38
CA ILE A 62 -13.04 16.56 7.59
C ILE A 62 -13.12 15.72 6.32
N SER A 63 -13.09 16.39 5.16
CA SER A 63 -13.09 15.74 3.85
C SER A 63 -11.72 15.13 3.47
N ASP A 64 -10.60 15.66 4.00
CA ASP A 64 -9.24 15.44 3.51
C ASP A 64 -8.47 14.43 4.37
N GLY A 65 -9.15 13.34 4.73
CA GLY A 65 -8.46 12.16 5.24
C GLY A 65 -8.27 12.12 6.76
N ALA A 66 -8.26 13.25 7.43
CA ALA A 66 -7.71 13.31 8.78
C ALA A 66 -8.78 13.02 9.88
N SER A 67 -10.07 13.20 9.55
CA SER A 67 -11.20 12.79 10.39
C SER A 67 -11.77 11.44 9.96
N ASN A 68 -12.05 10.56 10.92
CA ASN A 68 -12.81 9.30 10.73
C ASN A 68 -14.33 9.51 10.75
N ILE A 69 -14.81 10.77 10.70
CA ILE A 69 -16.25 11.04 10.65
C ILE A 69 -16.80 10.60 9.29
N MET A 70 -17.91 9.87 9.32
CA MET A 70 -18.65 9.42 8.14
C MET A 70 -20.05 10.01 8.12
N MET A 71 -20.65 10.15 6.93
CA MET A 71 -21.99 10.72 6.78
C MET A 71 -23.03 9.95 7.60
N HIS A 72 -22.89 8.63 7.73
CA HIS A 72 -23.80 7.83 8.55
C HIS A 72 -23.81 8.23 10.03
N GLN A 73 -22.69 8.71 10.58
CA GLN A 73 -22.61 9.11 11.99
C GLN A 73 -23.31 10.45 12.21
N VAL A 74 -23.19 11.36 11.24
CA VAL A 74 -23.95 12.63 11.22
C VAL A 74 -25.45 12.35 11.10
N LEU A 75 -25.86 11.48 10.17
CA LEU A 75 -27.27 11.11 9.97
C LEU A 75 -27.89 10.44 11.20
N ARG A 76 -27.11 9.72 12.02
CA ARG A 76 -27.61 9.11 13.27
C ARG A 76 -27.95 10.12 14.37
N LEU A 77 -27.46 11.36 14.25
CA LEU A 77 -27.92 12.47 15.09
C LEU A 77 -29.21 13.07 14.51
N LEU A 78 -29.25 13.25 13.19
CA LEU A 78 -30.39 13.88 12.51
C LEU A 78 -31.65 13.00 12.51
N TYR A 79 -31.48 11.68 12.48
CA TYR A 79 -32.56 10.70 12.44
C TYR A 79 -32.56 9.84 13.70
N VAL A 80 -33.21 10.35 14.74
CA VAL A 80 -33.57 9.57 15.93
C VAL A 80 -34.88 8.83 15.63
N ASP A 81 -34.90 7.52 15.81
CA ASP A 81 -36.11 6.72 15.67
C ASP A 81 -36.92 6.69 16.98
N GLN A 82 -38.21 6.33 16.89
CA GLN A 82 -39.10 6.25 18.07
C GLN A 82 -38.66 5.20 19.09
N LEU A 83 -37.79 4.26 18.70
CA LEU A 83 -37.23 3.22 19.56
C LEU A 83 -36.04 3.72 20.38
N THR A 84 -35.41 4.82 19.98
CA THR A 84 -34.31 5.42 20.73
C THR A 84 -34.86 6.07 21.99
N PRO A 85 -34.28 5.79 23.18
CA PRO A 85 -34.75 6.39 24.43
C PRO A 85 -34.75 7.93 24.36
N VAL A 86 -35.79 8.57 24.89
CA VAL A 86 -35.99 10.04 24.82
C VAL A 86 -34.84 10.85 25.41
N GLN A 87 -34.10 10.26 26.36
CA GLN A 87 -32.90 10.86 26.96
C GLN A 87 -31.65 10.78 26.08
N ARG A 88 -31.73 10.21 24.87
CA ARG A 88 -30.60 10.08 23.94
C ARG A 88 -30.83 10.92 22.70
N ILE A 89 -29.86 11.78 22.41
CA ILE A 89 -29.85 12.61 21.20
C ILE A 89 -29.36 11.80 19.99
N PHE A 90 -28.50 10.80 20.20
CA PHE A 90 -28.02 9.93 19.13
C PHE A 90 -28.81 8.62 19.10
N ARG A 91 -29.18 8.18 17.88
CA ARG A 91 -29.66 6.82 17.66
C ARG A 91 -28.65 5.79 18.19
N VAL A 92 -29.12 4.80 18.94
CA VAL A 92 -28.25 3.76 19.53
C VAL A 92 -27.57 2.96 18.43
N GLY A 93 -26.25 2.77 18.55
CA GLY A 93 -25.45 1.96 17.64
C GLY A 93 -24.14 1.54 18.30
N ASN A 94 -23.61 0.40 17.86
CA ASN A 94 -22.50 -0.27 18.54
C ASN A 94 -21.12 0.37 18.29
N PHE A 95 -21.01 1.31 17.35
CA PHE A 95 -19.73 1.68 16.74
C PHE A 95 -19.35 3.17 16.85
N ASP A 96 -19.80 3.87 17.90
CA ASP A 96 -19.29 5.22 18.19
C ASP A 96 -18.66 5.32 19.57
N THR A 97 -17.44 5.86 19.60
CA THR A 97 -16.79 6.26 20.85
C THR A 97 -17.41 7.56 21.38
N TRP A 98 -17.21 7.84 22.66
CA TRP A 98 -17.61 9.11 23.25
C TRP A 98 -16.98 10.31 22.50
N GLN A 99 -15.71 10.19 22.14
CA GLN A 99 -14.94 11.20 21.42
C GLN A 99 -15.56 11.55 20.06
N THR A 100 -15.96 10.53 19.29
CA THR A 100 -16.57 10.75 17.97
C THR A 100 -17.93 11.44 18.08
N ARG A 101 -18.73 11.11 19.10
CA ARG A 101 -20.02 11.78 19.34
C ARG A 101 -19.85 13.25 19.73
N GLN A 102 -18.89 13.53 20.61
CA GLN A 102 -18.55 14.90 20.97
C GLN A 102 -18.13 15.70 19.72
N LEU A 103 -17.23 15.14 18.91
CA LEU A 103 -16.76 15.76 17.68
C LEU A 103 -17.89 16.07 16.69
N ILE A 104 -18.85 15.16 16.51
CA ILE A 104 -20.00 15.38 15.62
C ILE A 104 -20.93 16.47 16.18
N GLY A 105 -21.15 16.48 17.50
CA GLY A 105 -21.94 17.51 18.17
C GLY A 105 -21.31 18.89 18.01
N ASP A 106 -20.02 19.00 18.33
CA ASP A 106 -19.26 20.24 18.19
C ASP A 106 -19.29 20.73 16.73
N LEU A 107 -19.13 19.80 15.76
CA LEU A 107 -19.14 20.11 14.33
C LEU A 107 -20.46 20.72 13.87
N LEU A 108 -21.57 20.09 14.25
CA LEU A 108 -22.90 20.52 13.82
C LEU A 108 -23.36 21.79 14.53
N LEU A 109 -22.92 21.99 15.77
CA LEU A 109 -23.17 23.22 16.55
C LEU A 109 -22.20 24.34 16.20
N GLY A 110 -21.15 24.06 15.40
CA GLY A 110 -20.10 25.03 15.06
C GLY A 110 -19.24 25.46 16.25
N ILE A 111 -19.24 24.69 17.33
CA ILE A 111 -18.53 25.02 18.57
C ILE A 111 -17.03 24.87 18.33
N GLY A 112 -16.28 25.93 18.63
CA GLY A 112 -14.82 25.95 18.50
C GLY A 112 -14.28 26.27 17.11
N GLY A 113 -15.15 26.44 16.10
CA GLY A 113 -14.76 26.75 14.72
C GLY A 113 -13.90 25.66 14.07
N TYR A 114 -13.67 25.75 12.77
CA TYR A 114 -12.96 24.70 12.02
C TYR A 114 -11.50 24.49 12.44
N ASP A 115 -10.81 25.53 12.91
CA ASP A 115 -9.42 25.47 13.40
C ASP A 115 -9.25 24.52 14.61
N LEU A 116 -10.24 24.47 15.52
CA LEU A 116 -10.18 23.54 16.65
C LEU A 116 -10.25 22.08 16.17
N PHE A 117 -11.09 21.79 15.18
CA PHE A 117 -11.17 20.44 14.61
C PHE A 117 -9.85 20.01 14.00
N ASP A 118 -9.20 20.90 13.25
CA ASP A 118 -7.93 20.65 12.60
C ASP A 118 -6.84 20.32 13.62
N LYS A 119 -6.77 21.11 14.70
CA LYS A 119 -5.85 20.87 15.82
C LYS A 119 -6.14 19.54 16.53
N GLN A 120 -7.41 19.21 16.79
CA GLN A 120 -7.76 17.95 17.43
C GLN A 120 -7.40 16.74 16.56
N ILE A 121 -7.53 16.87 15.24
CA ILE A 121 -7.14 15.82 14.32
C ILE A 121 -5.61 15.67 14.29
N ALA A 122 -4.87 16.77 14.20
CA ALA A 122 -3.41 16.76 14.25
C ALA A 122 -2.90 16.16 15.57
N LEU A 123 -3.56 16.47 16.69
CA LEU A 123 -3.27 15.89 18.00
C LEU A 123 -3.39 14.36 17.97
N ARG A 124 -4.52 13.83 17.49
CA ARG A 124 -4.72 12.37 17.40
C ARG A 124 -3.68 11.68 16.52
N ALA A 125 -3.34 12.27 15.37
CA ALA A 125 -2.31 11.75 14.48
C ALA A 125 -0.92 11.74 15.15
N THR A 126 -0.61 12.79 15.91
CA THR A 126 0.65 12.91 16.65
C THR A 126 0.72 11.92 17.81
N GLU A 127 -0.37 11.74 18.56
CA GLU A 127 -0.47 10.74 19.63
C GLU A 127 -0.29 9.31 19.10
N GLN A 128 -0.82 9.01 17.93
CA GLN A 128 -0.65 7.70 17.29
C GLN A 128 0.82 7.45 16.93
N LYS A 129 1.48 8.42 16.27
CA LYS A 129 2.92 8.35 15.98
C LYS A 129 3.77 8.22 17.24
N TYR A 130 3.39 8.94 18.30
CA TYR A 130 4.06 8.82 19.60
C TYR A 130 3.91 7.41 20.18
N LYS A 131 2.72 6.81 20.15
CA LYS A 131 2.50 5.42 20.62
C LYS A 131 3.31 4.41 19.82
N GLU A 132 3.41 4.59 18.50
CA GLU A 132 4.24 3.74 17.64
C GLU A 132 5.71 3.87 18.00
N ALA A 133 6.22 5.09 18.17
CA ALA A 133 7.59 5.34 18.59
C ALA A 133 7.91 4.77 19.99
N VAL A 134 6.99 4.91 20.95
CA VAL A 134 7.13 4.33 22.29
C VAL A 134 7.15 2.81 22.23
N THR A 135 6.31 2.20 21.41
CA THR A 135 6.28 0.73 21.22
C THR A 135 7.59 0.25 20.61
N ALA A 136 8.09 0.94 19.57
CA ALA A 136 9.37 0.64 18.95
C ALA A 136 10.52 0.79 19.95
N PHE A 137 10.56 1.88 20.71
CA PHE A 137 11.58 2.10 21.75
C PHE A 137 11.55 1.00 22.82
N LYS A 138 10.37 0.65 23.34
CA LYS A 138 10.22 -0.43 24.32
C LYS A 138 10.71 -1.77 23.76
N SER A 139 10.43 -2.07 22.50
CA SER A 139 10.91 -3.29 21.85
C SER A 139 12.44 -3.31 21.74
N LEU A 140 13.05 -2.18 21.38
CA LEU A 140 14.50 -2.04 21.28
C LEU A 140 15.16 -2.18 22.66
N VAL A 141 14.63 -1.51 23.68
CA VAL A 141 15.11 -1.62 25.06
C VAL A 141 14.98 -3.04 25.58
N ALA A 142 13.88 -3.74 25.30
CA ALA A 142 13.70 -5.13 25.72
C ALA A 142 14.72 -6.08 25.08
N ILE A 143 15.05 -5.87 23.80
CA ILE A 143 16.13 -6.60 23.13
C ILE A 143 17.46 -6.26 23.82
N ALA A 144 17.79 -4.98 23.97
CA ALA A 144 19.04 -4.55 24.57
C ALA A 144 19.22 -5.07 26.02
N SER A 145 18.17 -5.05 26.83
CA SER A 145 18.21 -5.54 28.21
C SER A 145 18.25 -7.06 28.32
N SER A 146 17.66 -7.79 27.36
CA SER A 146 17.81 -9.25 27.25
C SER A 146 19.26 -9.67 26.99
N TYR A 147 20.06 -8.79 26.37
CA TYR A 147 21.45 -9.07 26.06
C TYR A 147 22.43 -8.69 27.17
N GLY A 148 22.03 -8.10 28.29
CA GLY A 148 22.93 -7.72 29.38
C GLY A 148 23.89 -6.56 29.05
N GLU A 149 24.06 -5.64 30.00
CA GLU A 149 24.72 -4.34 29.81
C GLU A 149 26.20 -4.43 29.37
N ASN A 150 26.89 -5.55 29.62
CA ASN A 150 28.27 -5.80 29.17
C ASN A 150 28.38 -6.62 27.89
N THR A 151 27.36 -7.42 27.57
CA THR A 151 27.45 -8.40 26.48
C THR A 151 27.13 -7.79 25.13
N LEU A 152 26.47 -6.63 25.04
CA LEU A 152 26.12 -6.00 23.76
C LEU A 152 27.34 -5.58 22.93
N VAL A 153 28.31 -4.87 23.50
CA VAL A 153 29.47 -4.39 22.72
C VAL A 153 30.39 -5.56 22.34
N GLU A 154 30.63 -6.47 23.28
CA GLU A 154 31.45 -7.66 23.06
C GLU A 154 30.80 -8.62 22.07
N HIS A 155 29.48 -8.80 22.13
CA HIS A 155 28.74 -9.63 21.18
C HIS A 155 28.64 -8.99 19.79
N ILE A 156 28.38 -7.68 19.69
CA ILE A 156 28.40 -6.97 18.41
C ILE A 156 29.79 -7.07 17.76
N ASN A 157 30.85 -6.90 18.54
CA ASN A 157 32.22 -7.09 18.04
C ASN A 157 32.49 -8.54 17.65
N ALA A 158 32.05 -9.53 18.43
CA ALA A 158 32.21 -10.95 18.10
C ALA A 158 31.47 -11.33 16.81
N VAL A 159 30.23 -10.86 16.63
CA VAL A 159 29.43 -11.08 15.41
C VAL A 159 30.08 -10.38 14.20
N MET A 160 30.64 -9.18 14.39
CA MET A 160 31.40 -8.48 13.35
C MET A 160 32.66 -9.26 12.92
N VAL A 161 33.39 -9.86 13.86
CA VAL A 161 34.55 -10.72 13.55
C VAL A 161 34.10 -11.95 12.78
N GLN A 162 33.07 -12.66 13.26
CA GLN A 162 32.55 -13.85 12.59
C GLN A 162 32.08 -13.56 11.17
N MET A 163 31.31 -12.48 10.96
CA MET A 163 30.83 -12.10 9.62
C MET A 163 31.98 -11.71 8.68
N ASN A 164 33.06 -11.12 9.19
CA ASN A 164 34.24 -10.83 8.40
C ASN A 164 35.02 -12.09 8.03
N GLU A 165 35.11 -13.07 8.92
CA GLU A 165 35.71 -14.38 8.65
C GLU A 165 34.90 -15.15 7.60
N GLU A 166 33.57 -15.18 7.73
CA GLU A 166 32.67 -15.78 6.74
C GLU A 166 32.80 -15.08 5.38
N ARG A 167 32.87 -13.74 5.36
CA ARG A 167 33.10 -12.96 4.15
C ARG A 167 34.46 -13.29 3.52
N ALA A 168 35.52 -13.43 4.31
CA ALA A 168 36.83 -13.81 3.82
C ALA A 168 36.85 -15.24 3.24
N GLY A 169 36.16 -16.18 3.89
CA GLY A 169 35.99 -17.56 3.39
C GLY A 169 35.16 -17.65 2.11
N LEU A 170 34.13 -16.83 1.98
CA LEU A 170 33.35 -16.70 0.74
C LEU A 170 34.18 -16.07 -0.38
N LEU A 171 34.96 -15.03 -0.08
CA LEU A 171 35.86 -14.41 -1.06
C LEU A 171 36.95 -15.38 -1.52
N SER A 172 37.56 -16.15 -0.62
CA SER A 172 38.54 -17.18 -1.00
C SER A 172 37.89 -18.33 -1.78
N SER A 173 36.64 -18.68 -1.48
CA SER A 173 35.86 -19.64 -2.29
C SER A 173 35.57 -19.10 -3.69
N ILE A 174 35.25 -17.80 -3.80
CA ILE A 174 35.08 -17.13 -5.10
C ILE A 174 36.40 -17.12 -5.87
N GLU A 175 37.52 -16.78 -5.23
CA GLU A 175 38.86 -16.79 -5.83
C GLU A 175 39.30 -18.20 -6.25
N ALA A 176 38.99 -19.23 -5.46
CA ALA A 176 39.27 -20.61 -5.83
C ALA A 176 38.41 -21.08 -7.01
N LEU A 177 37.15 -20.66 -7.07
CA LEU A 177 36.26 -20.95 -8.19
C LEU A 177 36.70 -20.21 -9.46
N THR A 178 37.09 -18.93 -9.37
CA THR A 178 37.61 -18.18 -10.52
C THR A 178 38.96 -18.71 -10.98
N ALA A 179 39.88 -19.02 -10.07
CA ALA A 179 41.16 -19.65 -10.41
C ALA A 179 40.99 -21.05 -11.02
N ALA A 180 40.06 -21.88 -10.52
CA ALA A 180 39.74 -23.17 -11.12
C ALA A 180 39.07 -23.03 -12.51
N THR A 181 38.46 -21.88 -12.80
CA THR A 181 37.95 -21.55 -14.14
C THR A 181 39.07 -21.07 -15.07
N ASP A 182 40.12 -20.44 -14.51
CA ASP A 182 41.32 -20.00 -15.23
C ASP A 182 42.32 -21.14 -15.49
N ASP A 183 42.30 -22.22 -14.70
CA ASP A 183 43.24 -23.35 -14.77
C ASP A 183 42.80 -24.48 -15.73
N VAL A 184 41.86 -24.20 -16.65
CA VAL A 184 41.45 -25.20 -17.64
C VAL A 184 42.44 -25.20 -18.82
N PRO A 185 43.13 -26.32 -19.14
CA PRO A 185 43.97 -26.49 -20.34
C PRO A 185 43.17 -26.50 -21.66
N ASP A 186 42.00 -25.86 -21.71
CA ASP A 186 41.03 -25.93 -22.80
C ASP A 186 41.10 -24.79 -23.81
N GLN A 187 41.84 -23.69 -23.58
CA GLN A 187 41.94 -22.68 -24.65
C GLN A 187 42.65 -23.22 -25.91
N GLU A 188 43.68 -24.05 -25.74
CA GLU A 188 44.37 -24.71 -26.87
C GLU A 188 43.58 -25.90 -27.42
N ARG A 189 42.96 -26.74 -26.56
CA ARG A 189 42.11 -27.85 -27.02
C ARG A 189 40.87 -27.35 -27.77
N VAL A 190 40.22 -26.28 -27.30
CA VAL A 190 39.06 -25.67 -27.96
C VAL A 190 39.49 -25.01 -29.28
N LYS A 191 40.66 -24.35 -29.35
CA LYS A 191 41.21 -23.87 -30.64
C LYS A 191 41.51 -25.03 -31.60
N ALA A 192 42.10 -26.13 -31.11
CA ALA A 192 42.41 -27.30 -31.92
C ALA A 192 41.14 -27.96 -32.49
N ILE A 193 40.11 -28.16 -31.66
CA ILE A 193 38.81 -28.71 -32.06
C ILE A 193 38.11 -27.78 -33.05
N ARG A 194 38.09 -26.45 -32.81
CA ARG A 194 37.54 -25.48 -33.76
C ARG A 194 38.26 -25.51 -35.10
N SER A 195 39.59 -25.63 -35.11
CA SER A 195 40.37 -25.72 -36.35
C SER A 195 40.10 -27.00 -37.13
N ARG A 196 39.92 -28.13 -36.44
CA ARG A 196 39.59 -29.42 -37.04
C ARG A 196 38.20 -29.39 -37.66
N ASN A 197 37.21 -28.91 -36.92
CA ASN A 197 35.83 -28.81 -37.39
C ASN A 197 35.70 -27.84 -38.58
N ALA A 198 36.48 -26.74 -38.61
CA ALA A 198 36.51 -25.83 -39.77
C ALA A 198 37.09 -26.49 -41.02
N ARG A 199 38.11 -27.36 -40.88
CA ARG A 199 38.70 -28.11 -42.00
C ARG A 199 37.72 -29.17 -42.54
N GLU A 200 37.09 -29.92 -41.64
CA GLU A 200 36.08 -30.93 -42.01
C GLU A 200 34.88 -30.28 -42.71
N TYR A 201 34.39 -29.15 -42.22
CA TYR A 201 33.34 -28.38 -42.87
C TYR A 201 33.76 -27.90 -44.28
N GLY A 202 35.00 -27.43 -44.44
CA GLY A 202 35.53 -27.04 -45.75
C GLY A 202 35.64 -28.21 -46.73
N GLN A 203 36.01 -29.39 -46.25
CA GLN A 203 36.03 -30.62 -47.07
C GLN A 203 34.62 -31.05 -47.46
N ALA A 204 33.70 -31.12 -46.49
CA ALA A 204 32.30 -31.46 -46.72
C ALA A 204 31.64 -30.53 -47.75
N ARG A 205 31.91 -29.22 -47.65
CA ARG A 205 31.42 -28.22 -48.61
C ARG A 205 32.00 -28.39 -50.00
N ARG A 206 33.28 -28.77 -50.13
CA ARG A 206 33.89 -29.08 -51.43
C ARG A 206 33.29 -30.33 -52.03
N THR A 207 33.12 -31.41 -51.25
CA THR A 207 32.46 -32.63 -51.73
C THR A 207 31.04 -32.33 -52.21
N VAL A 208 30.27 -31.52 -51.49
CA VAL A 208 28.94 -31.08 -51.93
C VAL A 208 29.02 -30.32 -53.26
N ALA A 209 29.96 -29.37 -53.41
CA ALA A 209 30.14 -28.66 -54.68
C ALA A 209 30.56 -29.57 -55.86
N THR A 210 31.39 -30.59 -55.63
CA THR A 210 31.71 -31.59 -56.67
C THR A 210 30.50 -32.43 -57.04
N LEU A 211 29.71 -32.89 -56.06
CA LEU A 211 28.48 -33.64 -56.30
C LEU A 211 27.43 -32.79 -57.02
N GLU A 212 27.33 -31.49 -56.70
CA GLU A 212 26.48 -30.54 -57.42
C GLU A 212 26.94 -30.39 -58.88
N SER A 213 28.25 -30.32 -59.14
CA SER A 213 28.78 -30.25 -60.52
C SER A 213 28.61 -31.56 -61.31
N GLU A 214 28.59 -32.72 -60.65
CA GLU A 214 28.30 -34.02 -61.27
C GLU A 214 26.81 -34.21 -61.60
N ILE A 215 25.93 -33.46 -60.93
CA ILE A 215 24.47 -33.46 -61.21
C ILE A 215 24.12 -32.52 -62.37
N GLU A 216 24.96 -31.53 -62.68
CA GLU A 216 24.75 -30.56 -63.78
C GLU A 216 25.37 -30.97 -65.14
N THR A 217 25.94 -32.17 -65.25
CA THR A 217 26.32 -32.85 -66.52
C THR A 217 25.49 -34.09 -66.76
#